data_AF-A0A6J7IG06-F1
#
_entry.id   AF-A0A6J7IG06-F1
#
_cell.length_a   1.000
_cell.length_b   1.000
_cell.length_c   1.000
_cell.angle_alpha   90.00
_cell.angle_beta   90.00
_cell.angle_gamma   90.00
#
_symmetry.space_group_name_H-M   'P 1'
#
loop_
_entity.id
_entity.type
_entity.pdbx_description
1 polymer ?
#
loop_
_entity_poly.entity_id
_entity_poly.type
_entity_poly.pdbx_seq_one_letter_code
_entity_poly.pdbx_strand_id
1 'polypeptide(L)'
;MALAPKTPKDLALAPVAVGMDTNLRRLRGKSGQDLEMAILLELDRPPANNARPEREARVLDFALRNVDMHGWDAAITPDASAIRLDGGSVALDIALGATVSAYIADGA
;
A
#
# COMPACT_ATOMS: atom_id res chain seq x y z
N MET A 1 3.26 25.86 -4.22
CA MET A 1 1.84 25.96 -4.62
C MET A 1 1.08 24.92 -3.81
N ALA A 2 0.14 25.33 -2.96
CA ALA A 2 -0.71 24.37 -2.25
C ALA A 2 -1.79 23.88 -3.22
N LEU A 3 -1.87 22.56 -3.44
CA LEU A 3 -3.01 21.98 -4.16
C LEU A 3 -4.26 22.14 -3.28
N ALA A 4 -5.23 22.91 -3.77
CA ALA A 4 -6.52 23.04 -3.12
C ALA A 4 -7.42 21.84 -3.50
N PRO A 5 -8.20 21.29 -2.54
CA PRO A 5 -9.26 20.33 -2.83
C PRO A 5 -10.21 20.86 -3.91
N LYS A 6 -10.52 20.06 -4.92
CA LYS A 6 -11.45 20.42 -6.02
C LYS A 6 -12.82 19.78 -5.85
N THR A 7 -12.89 18.69 -5.08
CA THR A 7 -14.09 17.90 -4.81
C THR A 7 -14.18 17.55 -3.32
N PRO A 8 -15.38 17.24 -2.77
CA PRO A 8 -15.51 16.82 -1.38
C PRO A 8 -14.68 15.59 -1.02
N LYS A 9 -14.50 14.65 -1.97
CA LYS A 9 -13.67 13.46 -1.81
C LYS A 9 -12.20 13.80 -1.52
N ASP A 10 -11.70 14.92 -2.03
CA ASP A 10 -10.31 15.33 -1.83
C ASP A 10 -10.01 15.68 -0.35
N LEU A 11 -11.03 16.08 0.42
CA LEU A 11 -10.89 16.33 1.85
C LEU A 11 -10.60 15.06 2.65
N ALA A 12 -10.92 13.89 2.10
CA ALA A 12 -10.63 12.59 2.70
C ALA A 12 -9.21 12.06 2.38
N LEU A 13 -8.40 12.77 1.57
CA LEU A 13 -7.06 12.31 1.23
C LEU A 13 -6.18 12.10 2.47
N ALA A 14 -6.21 13.06 3.39
CA ALA A 14 -5.38 13.02 4.60
C ALA A 14 -5.65 11.77 5.47
N PRO A 15 -6.90 11.46 5.87
CA PRO A 15 -7.15 10.25 6.65
C PRO A 15 -6.82 8.95 5.90
N VAL A 16 -7.11 8.86 4.59
CA VAL A 16 -6.75 7.69 3.77
C VAL A 16 -5.23 7.48 3.75
N ALA A 17 -4.47 8.53 3.42
CA ALA A 17 -3.02 8.47 3.34
C ALA A 17 -2.37 8.14 4.69
N VAL A 18 -2.87 8.71 5.78
CA VAL A 18 -2.37 8.44 7.14
C VAL A 18 -2.65 6.99 7.55
N GLY A 19 -3.85 6.47 7.26
CA GLY A 19 -4.20 5.08 7.53
C GLY A 19 -3.26 4.11 6.81
N MET A 20 -3.08 4.32 5.50
CA MET A 20 -2.19 3.51 4.68
C MET A 20 -0.72 3.61 5.11
N ASP A 21 -0.20 4.82 5.36
CA ASP A 21 1.19 4.98 5.80
C ASP A 21 1.43 4.30 7.16
N THR A 22 0.45 4.36 8.05
CA THR A 22 0.52 3.69 9.37
C THR A 22 0.64 2.18 9.22
N ASN A 23 -0.10 1.58 8.28
CA ASN A 23 0.02 0.16 7.97
C ASN A 23 1.38 -0.15 7.32
N LEU A 24 1.77 0.57 6.27
CA LEU A 24 3.05 0.37 5.57
C LEU A 24 4.27 0.51 6.48
N ARG A 25 4.22 1.42 7.46
CA ARG A 25 5.29 1.59 8.45
C ARG A 25 5.60 0.31 9.22
N ARG A 26 4.61 -0.56 9.43
CA ARG A 26 4.80 -1.86 10.10
C ARG A 26 5.63 -2.83 9.27
N LEU A 27 5.62 -2.69 7.94
CA LEU A 27 6.37 -3.53 7.02
C LEU A 27 7.78 -2.99 6.76
N ARG A 28 7.93 -1.66 6.63
CA ARG A 28 9.20 -1.01 6.26
C ARG A 28 10.39 -1.32 7.20
N GLY A 29 10.13 -1.65 8.46
CA GLY A 29 11.16 -1.98 9.45
C GLY A 29 11.50 -3.47 9.58
N LYS A 30 10.87 -4.35 8.80
CA LYS A 30 11.04 -5.80 8.91
C LYS A 30 12.12 -6.31 7.94
N SER A 31 12.66 -7.49 8.22
CA SER A 31 13.45 -8.26 7.24
C SER A 31 12.53 -8.92 6.19
N GLY A 32 13.06 -9.46 5.09
CA GLY A 32 12.24 -10.09 4.03
C GLY A 32 11.34 -11.22 4.53
N GLN A 33 11.89 -12.14 5.33
CA GLN A 33 11.13 -13.25 5.93
C GLN A 33 10.12 -12.78 6.98
N ASP A 34 10.51 -11.83 7.85
CA ASP A 34 9.60 -11.27 8.86
C ASP A 34 8.46 -10.47 8.23
N LEU A 35 8.72 -9.85 7.08
CA LEU A 35 7.74 -9.11 6.30
C LEU A 35 6.71 -10.08 5.72
N GLU A 36 7.14 -11.15 5.05
CA GLU A 36 6.20 -12.14 4.51
C GLU A 36 5.34 -12.76 5.61
N MET A 37 5.96 -13.17 6.72
CA MET A 37 5.24 -13.72 7.86
C MET A 37 4.22 -12.72 8.41
N ALA A 38 4.60 -11.44 8.58
CA ALA A 38 3.68 -10.41 9.07
C ALA A 38 2.49 -10.19 8.14
N ILE A 39 2.70 -10.23 6.82
CA ILE A 39 1.63 -10.11 5.84
C ILE A 39 0.68 -11.31 5.94
N LEU A 40 1.20 -12.53 5.95
CA LEU A 40 0.39 -13.75 5.97
C LEU A 40 -0.45 -13.87 7.24
N LEU A 41 0.13 -13.53 8.39
CA LEU A 41 -0.57 -13.55 9.68
C LEU A 41 -1.69 -12.51 9.75
N GLU A 42 -1.47 -11.31 9.23
CA GLU A 42 -2.46 -10.22 9.32
C GLU A 42 -3.58 -10.34 8.28
N LEU A 43 -3.31 -10.99 7.15
CA LEU A 43 -4.32 -11.28 6.13
C LEU A 43 -5.09 -12.58 6.37
N ASP A 44 -4.61 -13.44 7.28
CA ASP A 44 -5.19 -14.76 7.60
C ASP A 44 -5.49 -15.60 6.35
N ARG A 45 -4.57 -15.56 5.38
CA ARG A 45 -4.68 -16.30 4.12
C ARG A 45 -3.36 -17.00 3.81
N PRO A 46 -3.39 -18.29 3.43
CA PRO A 46 -2.20 -18.97 2.96
C PRO A 46 -1.75 -18.38 1.61
N PRO A 47 -0.44 -18.33 1.32
CA PRO A 47 0.03 -17.90 0.02
C PRO A 47 -0.45 -18.89 -1.04
N ALA A 48 -1.33 -18.45 -1.95
CA ALA A 48 -1.82 -19.27 -3.06
C ALA A 48 -0.67 -19.60 -4.03
N ASN A 49 0.19 -18.62 -4.29
CA ASN A 49 1.44 -18.75 -5.00
C ASN A 49 2.40 -17.59 -4.61
N ASN A 50 3.67 -17.73 -4.97
CA ASN A 50 4.68 -16.68 -4.81
C ASN A 50 5.03 -16.01 -6.14
N ALA A 51 4.03 -15.73 -6.98
CA ALA A 51 4.22 -14.88 -8.15
C ALA A 51 4.23 -13.40 -7.75
N ARG A 52 4.93 -12.56 -8.53
CA ARG A 52 5.02 -11.12 -8.27
C ARG A 52 3.64 -10.43 -8.14
N PRO A 53 2.65 -10.64 -9.03
CA PRO A 53 1.34 -9.99 -8.90
C PRO A 53 0.61 -10.32 -7.61
N GLU A 54 0.87 -11.51 -7.05
CA GLU A 54 0.22 -12.00 -5.84
C GLU A 54 0.90 -11.46 -4.58
N ARG A 55 2.21 -11.17 -4.66
CA ARG A 55 2.90 -10.37 -3.64
C ARG A 55 2.43 -8.92 -3.66
N GLU A 56 2.25 -8.34 -4.85
CA GLU A 56 1.69 -6.98 -5.02
C GLU A 56 0.30 -6.90 -4.39
N ALA A 57 -0.60 -7.83 -4.73
CA ALA A 57 -1.95 -7.89 -4.18
C ALA A 57 -1.94 -8.00 -2.64
N ARG A 58 -1.10 -8.89 -2.08
CA ARG A 58 -0.96 -9.04 -0.62
C ARG A 58 -0.46 -7.77 0.06
N VAL A 59 0.55 -7.09 -0.50
CA VAL A 59 1.05 -5.83 0.06
C VAL A 59 -0.01 -4.74 0.00
N LEU A 60 -0.77 -4.66 -1.10
CA LEU A 60 -1.86 -3.72 -1.25
C LEU A 60 -2.98 -4.00 -0.24
N ASP A 61 -3.45 -5.25 -0.14
CA ASP A 61 -4.47 -5.66 0.84
C ASP A 61 -4.04 -5.32 2.28
N PHE A 62 -2.78 -5.56 2.61
CA PHE A 62 -2.22 -5.19 3.91
C PHE A 62 -2.25 -3.68 4.14
N ALA A 63 -1.84 -2.89 3.14
CA ALA A 63 -1.81 -1.43 3.24
C ALA A 63 -3.21 -0.83 3.44
N LEU A 64 -4.22 -1.41 2.79
CA LEU A 64 -5.62 -0.95 2.81
C LEU A 64 -6.42 -1.48 4.01
N ARG A 65 -5.85 -2.40 4.79
CA ARG A 65 -6.54 -3.02 5.92
C ARG A 65 -7.03 -1.99 6.94
N ASN A 66 -8.33 -2.04 7.25
CA ASN A 66 -9.01 -1.12 8.16
C ASN A 66 -8.90 0.37 7.77
N VAL A 67 -8.68 0.66 6.49
CA VAL A 67 -8.72 2.02 5.94
C VAL A 67 -10.05 2.20 5.22
N ASP A 68 -10.85 3.18 5.63
CA ASP A 68 -11.99 3.63 4.83
C ASP A 68 -11.45 4.46 3.67
N MET A 69 -11.61 3.94 2.46
CA MET A 69 -11.06 4.55 1.25
C MET A 69 -11.83 5.79 0.81
N HIS A 70 -13.04 6.05 1.32
CA HIS A 70 -13.85 7.20 0.92
C HIS A 70 -13.93 7.39 -0.61
N GLY A 71 -14.02 6.27 -1.34
CA GLY A 71 -14.08 6.22 -2.79
C GLY A 71 -12.75 6.46 -3.53
N TRP A 72 -11.62 6.53 -2.83
CA TRP A 72 -10.27 6.58 -3.44
C TRP A 72 -9.84 5.22 -3.96
N ASP A 73 -9.15 5.25 -5.10
CA ASP A 73 -8.56 4.06 -5.69
C ASP A 73 -7.09 3.96 -5.26
N ALA A 74 -6.60 2.74 -5.09
CA ALA A 74 -5.22 2.46 -4.71
C ALA A 74 -4.62 1.38 -5.60
N ALA A 75 -3.41 1.63 -6.12
CA ALA A 75 -2.67 0.64 -6.90
C ALA A 75 -1.17 0.76 -6.64
N ILE A 76 -0.46 -0.36 -6.63
CA ILE A 76 1.00 -0.36 -6.61
C ILE A 76 1.51 0.16 -7.97
N THR A 77 2.51 1.03 -7.95
CA THR A 77 3.13 1.55 -9.17
C THR A 77 3.85 0.44 -9.95
N PRO A 78 3.99 0.53 -11.28
CA PRO A 78 4.56 -0.56 -12.08
C PRO A 78 6.00 -0.98 -11.70
N ASP A 79 6.76 -0.07 -11.10
CA ASP A 79 8.11 -0.26 -10.59
C ASP A 79 8.15 -0.75 -9.13
N ALA A 80 6.99 -1.01 -8.51
CA ALA A 80 6.83 -1.43 -7.12
C ALA A 80 7.51 -0.50 -6.10
N SER A 81 7.65 0.79 -6.41
CA SER A 81 8.28 1.77 -5.52
C SER A 81 7.29 2.47 -4.58
N ALA A 82 6.02 2.56 -4.97
CA ALA A 82 4.98 3.25 -4.22
C ALA A 82 3.58 2.64 -4.39
N ILE A 83 2.64 3.05 -3.54
CA ILE A 83 1.20 2.92 -3.79
C ILE A 83 0.68 4.28 -4.23
N ARG A 84 0.08 4.33 -5.41
CA ARG A 84 -0.63 5.50 -5.93
C ARG A 84 -2.06 5.49 -5.41
N LEU A 85 -2.44 6.59 -4.76
CA LEU A 85 -3.81 6.94 -4.43
C LEU A 85 -4.37 7.87 -5.50
N ASP A 86 -5.51 7.52 -6.08
CA ASP A 86 -6.18 8.32 -7.11
C ASP A 86 -7.57 8.80 -6.65
N GLY A 87 -7.71 10.13 -6.62
CA GLY A 87 -8.93 10.84 -6.26
C GLY A 87 -9.78 11.24 -7.47
N GLY A 88 -9.26 11.05 -8.69
CA GLY A 88 -9.74 11.58 -9.96
C GLY A 88 -9.26 13.01 -10.24
N SER A 89 -9.30 13.88 -9.22
CA SER A 89 -8.90 15.29 -9.35
C SER A 89 -7.44 15.57 -8.95
N VAL A 90 -6.90 14.70 -8.10
CA VAL A 90 -5.53 14.70 -7.57
C VAL A 90 -5.07 13.25 -7.34
N ALA A 91 -3.75 13.03 -7.36
CA ALA A 91 -3.14 11.76 -7.02
C ALA A 91 -1.99 11.97 -6.01
N LEU A 92 -1.75 10.96 -5.17
CA LEU A 92 -0.68 10.94 -4.18
C LEU A 92 0.04 9.60 -4.21
N ASP A 93 1.36 9.62 -4.33
CA ASP A 93 2.18 8.41 -4.24
C ASP A 93 2.76 8.28 -2.83
N ILE A 94 2.54 7.13 -2.20
CA ILE A 94 3.08 6.78 -0.88
C ILE A 94 4.16 5.71 -1.09
N ALA A 95 5.41 6.04 -0.78
CA ALA A 95 6.54 5.12 -0.98
C ALA A 95 6.38 3.82 -0.18
N LEU A 96 6.63 2.67 -0.81
CA LEU A 96 6.60 1.36 -0.15
C LEU A 96 7.81 1.16 0.76
N GLY A 97 8.97 1.68 0.35
CA GLY A 97 10.26 1.48 1.01
C GLY A 97 11.02 0.28 0.47
N ALA A 98 12.36 0.33 0.57
CA ALA A 98 13.26 -0.60 -0.14
C ALA A 98 12.97 -2.08 0.15
N THR A 99 12.71 -2.46 1.40
CA THR A 99 12.44 -3.86 1.74
C THR A 99 11.15 -4.38 1.13
N VAL A 100 10.09 -3.56 1.12
CA VAL A 100 8.80 -3.95 0.55
C VAL A 100 8.91 -4.05 -0.98
N SER A 101 9.61 -3.11 -1.61
CA SER A 101 9.89 -3.15 -3.05
C SER A 101 10.71 -4.38 -3.44
N ALA A 102 11.75 -4.72 -2.67
CA ALA A 102 12.55 -5.93 -2.88
C ALA A 102 11.71 -7.21 -2.70
N TYR A 103 10.86 -7.26 -1.67
CA TYR A 103 9.94 -8.38 -1.47
C TYR A 103 9.02 -8.58 -2.68
N ILE A 104 8.45 -7.51 -3.23
CA ILE A 104 7.59 -7.59 -4.41
C ILE A 104 8.37 -8.12 -5.62
N ALA A 105 9.56 -7.56 -5.87
CA ALA A 105 10.40 -7.95 -7.01
C ALA A 105 10.88 -9.40 -6.91
N ASP A 106 11.51 -9.74 -5.79
CA ASP A 106 12.37 -10.92 -5.67
C ASP A 106 11.76 -12.03 -4.78
N GLY A 107 10.80 -11.70 -3.92
CA GLY A 107 10.29 -12.60 -2.88
C GLY A 107 10.97 -12.42 -1.53
N ALA A 108 10.66 -13.31 -0.58
CA ALA A 108 11.20 -13.30 0.79
C ALA A 108 12.58 -13.96 0.91
#